data_AF-A0A8T0VMI1-F1
#
_entry.id   AF-A0A8T0VMI1-F1
#
_cell.length_a   1.000
_cell.length_b   1.000
_cell.length_c   1.000
_cell.angle_alpha   90.00
_cell.angle_beta   90.00
_cell.angle_gamma   90.00
#
_symmetry.space_group_name_H-M   'P 1'
#
loop_
_entity.id
_entity.type
_entity.pdbx_description
1 polymer ?
#
loop_
_entity_poly.entity_id
_entity_poly.type
_entity_poly.pdbx_seq_one_letter_code
_entity_poly.pdbx_strand_id
1 'polypeptide(L)'
;MVTWAPGGRLAGEVLRPAARAAANGFLSGRLRRVAVTRRWRGTGVRCCAVGNSGSGGAAAAVDPGEEFVGFFREAWPYIRGHRGSTFVVVISSEVVSGPHFDRVLQDISLLHGLGIKFVLVPGTHVQIDKLLSERGKKAKYVGQYRITDSDSLEAAMEAAGRIRLTIEAKLSPGPPMLNLRRHGVIGRWHGLVDNVASGNFLGAKRRGVVNGIDYGFTGEVKKIDVSRIRERLDSDSIVVVSNMGYSSSGEVLNCNTYEVATACALAMEADKLVCIVDGQIFDEHGRVIHFMSIKEADLLIRKRAKQSDIAANYVKVVDEEGINSLHKGVYKPSMSVRALVNGYAASFQNGLGFNNGNGIYSGEQGFAIGGEERLSRSNGYLSELAAAAYVCHGGVQRVHIIDGTVDGSLLLELFTRDGAGTMIARDVYEGTRMATAEDLPGIRKIIQPLEDSGILVRRTDTEITSRRWRYRLVLRNYSCLLPGLQTGLCGVASLSAP
;
A
#
# COMPACT_ATOMS: atom_id res chain seq x y z
N MET A 1 4.07 -41.24 46.36
CA MET A 1 5.14 -41.84 47.18
C MET A 1 4.86 -43.33 47.24
N VAL A 2 5.83 -44.16 46.80
CA VAL A 2 5.95 -45.64 46.97
C VAL A 2 4.90 -46.51 46.23
N THR A 3 5.13 -47.00 45.00
CA THR A 3 5.88 -48.20 44.52
C THR A 3 5.39 -49.56 45.02
N TRP A 4 5.16 -50.53 44.13
CA TRP A 4 5.95 -51.78 43.94
C TRP A 4 5.24 -52.76 42.97
N ALA A 5 5.99 -53.26 41.98
CA ALA A 5 5.70 -54.47 41.20
C ALA A 5 6.45 -55.66 41.82
N PRO A 6 6.06 -56.94 41.60
CA PRO A 6 6.65 -57.78 40.54
C PRO A 6 5.59 -58.76 39.92
N GLY A 7 5.68 -59.39 38.75
CA GLY A 7 6.75 -60.14 38.09
C GLY A 7 6.23 -61.58 37.82
N GLY A 8 6.21 -62.05 36.56
CA GLY A 8 5.88 -63.45 36.22
C GLY A 8 5.55 -63.71 34.75
N ARG A 9 6.35 -64.56 34.08
CA ARG A 9 6.28 -65.00 32.67
C ARG A 9 5.75 -66.45 32.60
N LEU A 10 5.12 -66.84 31.46
CA LEU A 10 5.06 -68.18 30.77
C LEU A 10 3.89 -68.10 29.74
N ALA A 11 4.07 -68.07 28.41
CA ALA A 11 4.38 -69.12 27.40
C ALA A 11 3.17 -69.94 26.86
N GLY A 12 3.00 -69.97 25.52
CA GLY A 12 2.08 -70.81 24.70
C GLY A 12 1.71 -70.12 23.37
N GLU A 13 2.38 -70.41 22.23
CA GLU A 13 1.96 -71.31 21.11
C GLU A 13 0.76 -70.76 20.28
N VAL A 14 0.66 -70.74 18.93
CA VAL A 14 1.23 -71.60 17.86
C VAL A 14 0.89 -71.07 16.41
N LEU A 15 1.77 -71.42 15.43
CA LEU A 15 1.65 -71.63 13.94
C LEU A 15 1.35 -70.53 12.86
N ARG A 16 2.43 -70.14 12.13
CA ARG A 16 2.81 -70.24 10.66
C ARG A 16 1.74 -70.60 9.57
N PRO A 17 1.93 -70.24 8.24
CA PRO A 17 3.18 -70.50 7.48
C PRO A 17 3.60 -69.57 6.29
N ALA A 18 4.85 -69.79 5.85
CA ALA A 18 5.50 -69.38 4.59
C ALA A 18 5.15 -70.38 3.43
N ALA A 19 5.51 -70.28 2.14
CA ALA A 19 6.59 -69.65 1.38
C ALA A 19 6.29 -69.77 -0.14
N ARG A 20 7.01 -69.04 -1.01
CA ARG A 20 7.87 -69.62 -2.07
C ARG A 20 8.58 -68.53 -2.91
N ALA A 21 9.85 -68.81 -3.20
CA ALA A 21 10.75 -68.04 -4.04
C ALA A 21 10.90 -68.70 -5.43
N ALA A 22 11.28 -67.91 -6.43
CA ALA A 22 11.96 -68.38 -7.64
C ALA A 22 13.02 -67.35 -8.04
N ALA A 23 14.23 -67.86 -8.35
CA ALA A 23 15.42 -67.10 -8.71
C ALA A 23 15.71 -67.21 -10.22
N ASN A 24 16.32 -66.16 -10.78
CA ASN A 24 17.16 -66.07 -11.98
C ASN A 24 17.73 -64.63 -11.91
N GLY A 25 19.01 -64.27 -12.05
CA GLY A 25 20.18 -64.87 -12.66
C GLY A 25 20.84 -63.80 -13.55
N PHE A 26 22.09 -63.43 -13.24
CA PHE A 26 23.12 -62.79 -14.10
C PHE A 26 23.33 -61.25 -14.17
N LEU A 27 24.57 -60.90 -13.80
CA LEU A 27 25.55 -59.96 -14.40
C LEU A 27 25.73 -58.52 -13.88
N SER A 28 26.98 -58.30 -13.45
CA SER A 28 27.60 -57.05 -13.07
C SER A 28 27.70 -56.05 -14.23
N GLY A 29 27.14 -54.86 -14.05
CA GLY A 29 27.28 -53.72 -14.94
C GLY A 29 27.72 -52.47 -14.19
N ARG A 30 28.94 -52.02 -14.49
CA ARG A 30 29.60 -50.80 -13.97
C ARG A 30 28.78 -49.55 -14.36
N LEU A 31 28.08 -48.91 -13.41
CA LEU A 31 27.37 -47.65 -13.66
C LEU A 31 28.35 -46.47 -13.75
N ARG A 32 28.59 -46.00 -14.98
CA ARG A 32 29.24 -44.71 -15.26
C ARG A 32 28.35 -43.56 -14.78
N ARG A 33 28.94 -42.57 -14.10
CA ARG A 33 28.29 -41.27 -13.83
C ARG A 33 27.98 -40.59 -15.17
N VAL A 34 26.71 -40.39 -15.46
CA VAL A 34 26.25 -39.46 -16.49
C VAL A 34 25.99 -38.13 -15.81
N ALA A 35 26.84 -37.14 -16.08
CA ALA A 35 26.61 -35.76 -15.70
C ALA A 35 25.47 -35.21 -16.59
N VAL A 36 24.29 -35.06 -16.01
CA VAL A 36 23.17 -34.37 -16.68
C VAL A 36 23.31 -32.88 -16.37
N THR A 37 23.91 -32.14 -17.31
CA THR A 37 23.81 -30.68 -17.35
C THR A 37 22.36 -30.29 -17.68
N ARG A 38 21.54 -30.01 -16.65
CA ARG A 38 20.21 -29.41 -16.86
C ARG A 38 20.38 -27.92 -17.17
N ARG A 39 20.30 -27.62 -18.46
CA ARG A 39 20.15 -26.31 -19.07
C ARG A 39 18.92 -25.62 -18.48
N TRP A 40 19.13 -24.49 -17.80
CA TRP A 40 18.06 -23.59 -17.37
C TRP A 40 17.28 -23.11 -18.60
N ARG A 41 16.01 -23.50 -18.72
CA ARG A 41 15.04 -22.78 -19.56
C ARG A 41 14.29 -21.84 -18.64
N GLY A 42 14.83 -20.63 -18.46
CA GLY A 42 14.07 -19.51 -17.95
C GLY A 42 13.11 -19.05 -19.05
N THR A 43 11.82 -19.20 -18.82
CA THR A 43 10.77 -18.56 -19.62
C THR A 43 10.82 -17.07 -19.32
N GLY A 44 11.59 -16.33 -20.12
CA GLY A 44 11.61 -14.87 -20.08
C GLY A 44 10.25 -14.32 -20.49
N VAL A 45 9.69 -13.48 -19.62
CA VAL A 45 8.51 -12.66 -19.90
C VAL A 45 8.87 -11.72 -21.05
N ARG A 46 8.16 -11.86 -22.18
CA ARG A 46 8.24 -10.91 -23.31
C ARG A 46 7.44 -9.67 -22.94
N CYS A 47 8.14 -8.55 -22.72
CA CYS A 47 7.51 -7.23 -22.82
C CYS A 47 7.22 -6.95 -24.30
N CYS A 48 5.94 -6.97 -24.67
CA CYS A 48 5.48 -6.50 -25.98
C CYS A 48 5.32 -4.98 -25.90
N ALA A 49 6.31 -4.22 -26.35
CA ALA A 49 6.12 -2.83 -26.76
C ALA A 49 5.82 -2.84 -28.27
N VAL A 50 4.60 -2.45 -28.63
CA VAL A 50 4.16 -2.34 -30.03
C VAL A 50 4.55 -0.96 -30.57
N GLY A 51 5.40 -0.97 -31.60
CA GLY A 51 5.32 -0.07 -32.75
C GLY A 51 6.05 1.27 -32.68
N ASN A 52 7.23 1.34 -33.31
CA ASN A 52 7.38 2.20 -34.49
C ASN A 52 8.42 1.64 -35.46
N SER A 53 8.01 1.45 -36.71
CA SER A 53 8.83 0.93 -37.80
C SER A 53 9.65 2.04 -38.44
N GLY A 54 10.98 1.88 -38.53
CA GLY A 54 11.80 2.68 -39.43
C GLY A 54 13.29 2.77 -39.07
N SER A 55 14.12 2.13 -39.90
CA SER A 55 15.58 2.23 -40.03
C SER A 55 16.45 1.45 -39.02
N GLY A 56 17.24 0.53 -39.58
CA GLY A 56 18.08 -0.40 -38.84
C GLY A 56 19.28 0.27 -38.17
N GLY A 57 19.26 0.28 -36.85
CA GLY A 57 20.45 0.16 -36.02
C GLY A 57 20.32 -1.16 -35.26
N ALA A 58 21.33 -2.03 -35.31
CA ALA A 58 21.37 -3.21 -34.46
C ALA A 58 21.29 -2.73 -33.01
N ALA A 59 20.17 -2.98 -32.33
CA ALA A 59 20.05 -2.75 -30.90
C ALA A 59 21.07 -3.67 -30.22
N ALA A 60 22.19 -3.08 -29.78
CA ALA A 60 23.20 -3.80 -29.02
C ALA A 60 22.50 -4.46 -27.82
N ALA A 61 22.63 -5.78 -27.70
CA ALA A 61 22.10 -6.50 -26.55
C ALA A 61 22.78 -5.93 -25.30
N VAL A 62 22.02 -5.20 -24.48
CA VAL A 62 22.50 -4.64 -23.21
C VAL A 62 22.90 -5.81 -22.32
N ASP A 63 24.08 -5.70 -21.69
CA ASP A 63 24.54 -6.72 -20.74
C ASP A 63 23.57 -6.79 -19.55
N PRO A 64 23.05 -7.97 -19.17
CA PRO A 64 22.15 -8.10 -18.01
C PRO A 64 22.74 -7.55 -16.71
N GLY A 65 24.07 -7.56 -16.58
CA GLY A 65 24.78 -6.95 -15.46
C GLY A 65 24.68 -5.42 -15.46
N GLU A 66 24.85 -4.78 -16.61
CA GLU A 66 24.66 -3.34 -16.77
C GLU A 66 23.21 -2.90 -16.51
N GLU A 67 22.22 -3.68 -16.98
CA GLU A 67 20.80 -3.40 -16.73
C GLU A 67 20.46 -3.46 -15.23
N PHE A 68 20.95 -4.49 -14.52
CA PHE A 68 20.78 -4.61 -13.07
C PHE A 68 21.46 -3.46 -12.31
N VAL A 69 22.70 -3.12 -12.65
CA VAL A 69 23.44 -2.03 -12.01
C VAL A 69 22.77 -0.68 -12.27
N GLY A 70 22.26 -0.47 -13.49
CA GLY A 70 21.48 0.71 -13.86
C GLY A 70 20.22 0.85 -13.00
N PHE A 71 19.39 -0.20 -12.97
CA PHE A 71 18.18 -0.25 -12.14
C PHE A 71 18.49 0.01 -10.66
N PHE A 72 19.52 -0.64 -10.11
CA PHE A 72 19.85 -0.49 -8.69
C PHE A 72 20.29 0.95 -8.35
N ARG A 73 21.06 1.60 -9.24
CA ARG A 73 21.44 3.01 -9.07
C ARG A 73 20.25 3.95 -9.17
N GLU A 74 19.29 3.65 -10.05
CA GLU A 74 18.06 4.42 -10.19
C GLU A 74 17.14 4.25 -8.97
N ALA A 75 17.04 3.04 -8.42
CA ALA A 75 16.23 2.73 -7.24
C ALA A 75 16.82 3.27 -5.92
N TRP A 76 18.16 3.41 -5.83
CA TRP A 76 18.85 3.75 -4.58
C TRP A 76 18.35 5.03 -3.86
N PRO A 77 18.10 6.16 -4.53
CA PRO A 77 17.55 7.35 -3.90
C PRO A 77 16.18 7.09 -3.24
N TYR A 78 15.34 6.28 -3.86
CA TYR A 78 14.02 5.91 -3.35
C TYR A 78 14.13 4.98 -2.13
N ILE A 79 15.01 3.97 -2.19
CA ILE A 79 15.30 3.09 -1.04
C ILE A 79 15.73 3.93 0.17
N ARG A 80 16.68 4.85 -0.03
CA ARG A 80 17.14 5.75 1.05
C ARG A 80 16.03 6.67 1.54
N GLY A 81 15.18 7.16 0.65
CA GLY A 81 14.09 8.08 0.98
C GLY A 81 12.92 7.43 1.73
N HIS A 82 12.72 6.12 1.61
CA HIS A 82 11.65 5.38 2.29
C HIS A 82 12.09 4.69 3.58
N ARG A 83 13.39 4.61 3.82
CA ARG A 83 13.91 3.98 5.02
C ARG A 83 13.46 4.72 6.28
N GLY A 84 12.86 3.98 7.21
CA GLY A 84 12.29 4.51 8.45
C GLY A 84 10.89 5.10 8.31
N SER A 85 10.38 5.25 7.08
CA SER A 85 9.03 5.74 6.84
C SER A 85 7.97 4.71 7.27
N THR A 86 6.84 5.20 7.75
CA THR A 86 5.70 4.38 8.16
C THR A 86 4.63 4.37 7.08
N PHE A 87 4.38 3.19 6.52
CA PHE A 87 3.37 2.97 5.50
C PHE A 87 2.19 2.22 6.10
N VAL A 88 1.00 2.79 5.98
CA VAL A 88 -0.25 2.07 6.22
C VAL A 88 -0.69 1.46 4.89
N VAL A 89 -0.94 0.17 4.85
CA VAL A 89 -1.29 -0.57 3.64
C VAL A 89 -2.64 -1.23 3.82
N VAL A 90 -3.65 -0.77 3.07
CA VAL A 90 -4.94 -1.46 2.98
C VAL A 90 -4.91 -2.40 1.79
N ILE A 91 -5.21 -3.67 2.02
CA ILE A 91 -5.26 -4.69 0.97
C ILE A 91 -6.71 -5.08 0.76
N SER A 92 -7.24 -4.87 -0.44
CA SER A 92 -8.64 -5.17 -0.74
C SER A 92 -8.94 -6.66 -0.54
N SER A 93 -10.17 -6.98 -0.13
CA SER A 93 -10.54 -8.37 0.15
C SER A 93 -10.51 -9.23 -1.12
N GLU A 94 -10.72 -8.62 -2.28
CA GLU A 94 -10.58 -9.27 -3.59
C GLU A 94 -9.14 -9.76 -3.82
N VAL A 95 -8.14 -8.94 -3.49
CA VAL A 95 -6.72 -9.31 -3.57
C VAL A 95 -6.37 -10.34 -2.50
N VAL A 96 -6.84 -10.17 -1.25
CA VAL A 96 -6.62 -11.13 -0.15
C VAL A 96 -7.18 -12.52 -0.48
N SER A 97 -8.33 -12.59 -1.15
CA SER A 97 -8.93 -13.86 -1.60
C SER A 97 -8.33 -14.40 -2.90
N GLY A 98 -7.52 -13.61 -3.59
CA GLY A 98 -6.98 -13.91 -4.91
C GLY A 98 -5.64 -14.66 -4.86
N PRO A 99 -5.16 -15.15 -6.02
CA PRO A 99 -3.90 -15.88 -6.10
C PRO A 99 -2.65 -14.99 -5.96
N HIS A 100 -2.80 -13.67 -6.07
CA HIS A 100 -1.70 -12.71 -6.04
C HIS A 100 -1.31 -12.26 -4.62
N PHE A 101 -2.12 -12.59 -3.60
CA PHE A 101 -1.89 -12.16 -2.22
C PHE A 101 -0.50 -12.54 -1.69
N ASP A 102 -0.06 -13.77 -1.97
CA ASP A 102 1.25 -14.28 -1.53
C ASP A 102 2.41 -13.44 -2.10
N ARG A 103 2.28 -12.92 -3.33
CA ARG A 103 3.31 -12.10 -3.98
C ARG A 103 3.38 -10.71 -3.38
N VAL A 104 2.21 -10.11 -3.11
CA VAL A 104 2.10 -8.84 -2.39
C VAL A 104 2.77 -8.93 -1.01
N LEU A 105 2.56 -10.03 -0.28
CA LEU A 105 3.23 -10.26 1.01
C LEU A 105 4.75 -10.44 0.86
N GLN A 106 5.23 -11.08 -0.20
CA GLN A 106 6.66 -11.19 -0.50
C GLN A 106 7.29 -9.83 -0.78
N ASP A 107 6.61 -8.96 -1.52
CA ASP A 107 7.06 -7.59 -1.78
C ASP A 107 7.11 -6.77 -0.48
N ILE A 108 6.09 -6.90 0.37
CA ILE A 108 6.05 -6.26 1.70
C ILE A 108 7.22 -6.75 2.56
N SER A 109 7.49 -8.05 2.59
CA SER A 109 8.62 -8.65 3.30
C SER A 109 9.96 -8.09 2.82
N LEU A 110 10.16 -7.99 1.51
CA LEU A 110 11.36 -7.38 0.93
C LEU A 110 11.52 -5.91 1.34
N LEU A 111 10.45 -5.14 1.25
CA LEU A 111 10.43 -3.72 1.60
C LEU A 111 10.64 -3.49 3.10
N HIS A 112 10.12 -4.38 3.94
CA HIS A 112 10.35 -4.36 5.38
C HIS A 112 11.85 -4.55 5.67
N GLY A 113 12.50 -5.50 4.98
CA GLY A 113 13.96 -5.69 5.02
C GLY A 113 14.78 -4.48 4.55
N LEU A 114 14.20 -3.57 3.77
CA LEU A 114 14.83 -2.28 3.39
C LEU A 114 14.63 -1.18 4.46
N GLY A 115 13.93 -1.49 5.55
CA GLY A 115 13.72 -0.63 6.71
C GLY A 115 12.44 0.20 6.64
N ILE A 116 11.45 -0.20 5.83
CA ILE A 116 10.12 0.43 5.80
C ILE A 116 9.25 -0.17 6.91
N LYS A 117 8.60 0.67 7.71
CA LYS A 117 7.70 0.25 8.79
C LYS A 117 6.29 0.04 8.22
N PHE A 118 5.72 -1.16 8.38
CA PHE A 118 4.42 -1.51 7.80
C PHE A 118 3.32 -1.71 8.83
N VAL A 119 2.17 -1.10 8.55
CA VAL A 119 0.89 -1.40 9.21
C VAL A 119 -0.09 -1.90 8.16
N LEU A 120 -0.44 -3.18 8.23
CA LEU A 120 -1.29 -3.87 7.27
C LEU A 120 -2.74 -3.92 7.76
N VAL A 121 -3.68 -3.54 6.90
CA VAL A 121 -5.13 -3.61 7.14
C VAL A 121 -5.76 -4.47 6.04
N PRO A 122 -5.93 -5.78 6.26
CA PRO A 122 -6.47 -6.67 5.25
C PRO A 122 -8.00 -6.58 5.16
N GLY A 123 -8.52 -6.60 3.94
CA GLY A 123 -9.95 -6.69 3.63
C GLY A 123 -10.50 -8.09 3.89
N THR A 124 -11.70 -8.14 4.46
CA THR A 124 -12.31 -9.40 4.94
C THR A 124 -13.65 -9.72 4.29
N HIS A 125 -14.28 -8.77 3.59
CA HIS A 125 -15.68 -8.87 3.16
C HIS A 125 -15.97 -10.05 2.23
N VAL A 126 -15.07 -10.38 1.30
CA VAL A 126 -15.23 -11.52 0.37
C VAL A 126 -15.26 -12.84 1.15
N GLN A 127 -14.37 -13.00 2.13
CA GLN A 127 -14.34 -14.21 2.97
C GLN A 127 -15.56 -14.30 3.88
N ILE A 128 -16.04 -13.19 4.42
CA ILE A 128 -17.28 -13.15 5.23
C ILE A 128 -18.48 -13.56 4.38
N ASP A 129 -18.61 -13.00 3.16
CA ASP A 129 -19.70 -13.33 2.24
C ASP A 129 -19.69 -14.80 1.83
N LYS A 130 -18.50 -15.35 1.61
CA LYS A 130 -18.31 -16.77 1.34
C LYS A 130 -18.76 -17.64 2.52
N LEU A 131 -18.30 -17.36 3.73
CA LEU A 131 -18.68 -18.10 4.94
C LEU A 131 -20.19 -18.01 5.23
N LEU A 132 -20.80 -16.84 5.04
CA LEU A 132 -22.25 -16.68 5.17
C LEU A 132 -23.01 -17.51 4.14
N SER A 133 -22.56 -17.50 2.89
CA SER A 133 -23.17 -18.28 1.80
C SER A 133 -23.07 -19.78 2.06
N GLU A 134 -21.92 -20.27 2.56
CA GLU A 134 -21.71 -21.66 2.98
C GLU A 134 -22.64 -22.06 4.13
N ARG A 135 -23.00 -21.11 5.00
CA ARG A 135 -23.98 -21.28 6.09
C ARG A 135 -25.44 -21.07 5.63
N GLY A 136 -25.69 -20.88 4.32
CA GLY A 136 -27.03 -20.66 3.77
C GLY A 136 -27.62 -19.28 4.07
N LYS A 137 -26.80 -18.30 4.48
CA LYS A 137 -27.21 -16.93 4.80
C LYS A 137 -26.75 -15.95 3.72
N LYS A 138 -27.49 -14.86 3.56
CA LYS A 138 -27.14 -13.77 2.63
C LYS A 138 -26.61 -12.57 3.38
N ALA A 139 -25.53 -11.99 2.85
CA ALA A 139 -25.01 -10.73 3.33
C ALA A 139 -26.01 -9.59 3.08
N LYS A 140 -26.13 -8.69 4.06
CA LYS A 140 -27.00 -7.52 4.01
C LYS A 140 -26.14 -6.26 4.11
N TYR A 141 -26.32 -5.33 3.20
CA TYR A 141 -25.61 -4.06 3.16
C TYR A 141 -26.60 -2.90 3.12
N VAL A 142 -26.25 -1.80 3.78
CA VAL A 142 -27.00 -0.54 3.74
C VAL A 142 -26.00 0.60 3.68
N GLY A 143 -25.97 1.30 2.54
CA GLY A 143 -24.92 2.26 2.22
C GLY A 143 -23.55 1.59 2.28
N GLN A 144 -22.56 2.25 2.89
CA GLN A 144 -21.18 1.76 3.01
C GLN A 144 -20.93 0.67 4.06
N TYR A 145 -21.96 0.26 4.80
CA TYR A 145 -21.83 -0.66 5.92
C TYR A 145 -22.57 -1.97 5.68
N ARG A 146 -21.97 -3.06 6.14
CA ARG A 146 -22.64 -4.36 6.28
C ARG A 146 -23.48 -4.34 7.55
N ILE A 147 -24.72 -4.80 7.50
CA ILE A 147 -25.48 -5.12 8.71
C ILE A 147 -24.91 -6.42 9.28
N THR A 148 -24.39 -6.36 10.50
CA THR A 148 -23.73 -7.50 11.15
C THR A 148 -24.64 -8.05 12.25
N ASP A 149 -25.41 -9.09 11.92
CA ASP A 149 -26.12 -9.90 12.92
C ASP A 149 -25.17 -10.88 13.63
N SER A 150 -25.69 -11.68 14.56
CA SER A 150 -24.86 -12.63 15.35
C SER A 150 -24.09 -13.60 14.47
N ASP A 151 -24.73 -14.12 13.42
CA ASP A 151 -24.09 -15.08 12.51
C ASP A 151 -23.05 -14.41 11.59
N SER A 152 -23.35 -13.19 11.12
CA SER A 152 -22.39 -12.39 10.37
C SER A 152 -21.18 -12.02 11.22
N LEU A 153 -21.37 -11.79 12.53
CA LEU A 153 -20.27 -11.55 13.46
C LEU A 153 -19.38 -12.78 13.59
N GLU A 154 -19.94 -13.97 13.78
CA GLU A 154 -19.14 -15.21 13.85
C GLU A 154 -18.36 -15.45 12.56
N ALA A 155 -19.00 -15.25 11.39
CA ALA A 155 -18.33 -15.33 10.10
C ALA A 155 -17.21 -14.29 9.96
N ALA A 156 -17.43 -13.06 10.47
CA ALA A 156 -16.42 -12.00 10.51
C ALA A 156 -15.23 -12.34 11.39
N MET A 157 -15.46 -12.88 12.58
CA MET A 157 -14.41 -13.33 13.50
C MET A 157 -13.59 -14.46 12.88
N GLU A 158 -14.25 -15.44 12.26
CA GLU A 158 -13.59 -16.57 11.59
C GLU A 158 -12.74 -16.09 10.40
N ALA A 159 -13.30 -15.22 9.54
CA ALA A 159 -12.58 -14.65 8.40
C ALA A 159 -11.35 -13.84 8.86
N ALA A 160 -11.54 -12.94 9.83
CA ALA A 160 -10.45 -12.10 10.36
C ALA A 160 -9.33 -12.94 11.00
N GLY A 161 -9.69 -13.95 11.81
CA GLY A 161 -8.72 -14.86 12.42
C GLY A 161 -7.93 -15.66 11.40
N ARG A 162 -8.62 -16.20 10.38
CA ARG A 162 -8.00 -16.97 9.29
C ARG A 162 -7.03 -16.14 8.46
N ILE A 163 -7.44 -14.92 8.07
CA ILE A 163 -6.60 -14.01 7.29
C ILE A 163 -5.36 -13.62 8.09
N ARG A 164 -5.52 -13.26 9.36
CA ARG A 164 -4.40 -12.94 10.25
C ARG A 164 -3.39 -14.09 10.33
N LEU A 165 -3.84 -15.30 10.63
CA LEU A 165 -2.97 -16.48 10.71
C LEU A 165 -2.26 -16.77 9.38
N THR A 166 -2.95 -16.52 8.26
CA THR A 166 -2.39 -16.69 6.92
C THR A 166 -1.26 -15.68 6.68
N ILE A 167 -1.45 -14.40 7.02
CA ILE A 167 -0.42 -13.37 6.90
C ILE A 167 0.79 -13.72 7.78
N GLU A 168 0.56 -14.06 9.05
CA GLU A 168 1.62 -14.47 9.98
C GLU A 168 2.43 -15.65 9.41
N ALA A 169 1.75 -16.69 8.91
CA ALA A 169 2.42 -17.86 8.32
C ALA A 169 3.21 -17.54 7.04
N LYS A 170 2.71 -16.60 6.20
CA LYS A 170 3.33 -16.26 4.91
C LYS A 170 4.51 -15.31 5.03
N LEU A 171 4.54 -14.45 6.04
CA LEU A 171 5.65 -13.53 6.32
C LEU A 171 6.73 -14.18 7.21
N SER A 172 6.39 -15.20 8.01
CA SER A 172 7.34 -15.91 8.87
C SER A 172 8.62 -16.45 8.19
N PRO A 173 8.62 -16.86 6.91
CA PRO A 173 9.85 -17.28 6.24
C PRO A 173 10.83 -16.13 5.93
N GLY A 174 10.37 -14.88 5.98
CA GLY A 174 11.09 -13.71 5.48
C GLY A 174 11.22 -13.70 3.95
N PRO A 175 11.98 -12.75 3.38
CA PRO A 175 12.08 -12.60 1.94
C PRO A 175 12.79 -13.81 1.31
N PRO A 176 12.39 -14.24 0.09
CA PRO A 176 12.96 -15.41 -0.57
C PRO A 176 14.45 -15.20 -0.92
N MET A 177 15.34 -15.62 -0.04
CA MET A 177 16.78 -15.60 -0.27
C MET A 177 17.21 -16.74 -1.20
N LEU A 178 17.09 -16.53 -2.50
CA LEU A 178 17.72 -17.39 -3.50
C LEU A 178 19.23 -17.07 -3.54
N ASN A 179 20.05 -17.99 -3.01
CA ASN A 179 21.52 -18.15 -3.20
C ASN A 179 22.50 -17.77 -2.07
N LEU A 180 22.08 -17.45 -0.85
CA LEU A 180 23.04 -17.37 0.27
C LEU A 180 23.30 -18.75 0.88
N ARG A 181 24.53 -19.28 0.69
CA ARG A 181 24.98 -20.52 1.35
C ARG A 181 24.93 -20.32 2.87
N ARG A 182 24.11 -21.10 3.57
CA ARG A 182 24.05 -21.21 5.04
C ARG A 182 25.28 -21.95 5.59
N HIS A 183 26.48 -21.46 5.32
CA HIS A 183 27.70 -21.95 5.95
C HIS A 183 28.40 -20.81 6.69
N GLY A 184 28.41 -20.91 8.02
CA GLY A 184 29.29 -20.12 8.86
C GLY A 184 28.57 -19.11 9.75
N VAL A 185 28.56 -19.43 11.04
CA VAL A 185 28.31 -18.53 12.19
C VAL A 185 26.86 -18.10 12.40
N ILE A 186 26.22 -18.93 13.21
CA ILE A 186 24.99 -18.73 13.96
C ILE A 186 25.13 -17.48 14.84
N GLY A 187 24.27 -16.47 14.64
CA GLY A 187 24.13 -15.34 15.57
C GLY A 187 23.57 -14.05 14.95
N ARG A 188 23.98 -13.70 13.71
CA ARG A 188 23.62 -12.41 13.10
C ARG A 188 22.35 -12.38 12.25
N TRP A 189 21.79 -13.55 11.92
CA TRP A 189 20.74 -13.69 10.91
C TRP A 189 19.40 -14.21 11.48
N HIS A 190 19.23 -14.22 12.80
CA HIS A 190 17.93 -14.49 13.44
C HIS A 190 16.94 -13.31 13.30
N GLY A 191 17.39 -12.15 12.81
CA GLY A 191 16.56 -10.97 12.55
C GLY A 191 16.15 -10.77 11.09
N LEU A 192 16.23 -11.80 10.25
CA LEU A 192 15.76 -11.75 8.86
C LEU A 192 14.40 -12.44 8.66
N VAL A 193 13.81 -12.91 9.76
CA VAL A 193 12.43 -13.37 9.80
C VAL A 193 11.58 -12.17 10.14
N ASP A 194 10.57 -11.89 9.32
CA ASP A 194 9.65 -10.80 9.62
C ASP A 194 8.88 -11.13 10.90
N ASN A 195 9.04 -10.30 11.92
CA ASN A 195 8.21 -10.41 13.10
C ASN A 195 6.84 -9.80 12.79
N VAL A 196 5.77 -10.60 12.84
CA VAL A 196 4.42 -10.11 12.62
C VAL A 196 3.74 -9.92 13.96
N ALA A 197 3.33 -8.70 14.26
CA ALA A 197 2.64 -8.33 15.48
C ALA A 197 1.17 -8.00 15.19
N SER A 198 0.27 -8.50 16.02
CA SER A 198 -1.16 -8.23 15.96
C SER A 198 -1.71 -8.07 17.37
N GLY A 199 -2.81 -7.35 17.53
CA GLY A 199 -3.31 -7.01 18.87
C GLY A 199 -4.56 -6.15 18.88
N ASN A 200 -4.98 -5.79 20.09
CA ASN A 200 -6.12 -4.93 20.38
C ASN A 200 -5.77 -3.44 20.15
N PHE A 201 -5.48 -3.08 18.91
CA PHE A 201 -5.13 -1.71 18.53
C PHE A 201 -6.36 -0.83 18.24
N LEU A 202 -7.52 -1.46 17.97
CA LEU A 202 -8.74 -0.79 17.49
C LEU A 202 -9.82 -0.75 18.58
N GLY A 203 -10.13 0.46 19.05
CA GLY A 203 -11.31 0.74 19.87
C GLY A 203 -12.49 1.16 18.99
N ALA A 204 -13.64 0.53 19.19
CA ALA A 204 -14.84 0.77 18.38
C ALA A 204 -16.09 0.99 19.23
N LYS A 205 -17.09 1.65 18.66
CA LYS A 205 -18.44 1.80 19.24
C LYS A 205 -19.46 1.18 18.29
N ARG A 206 -20.58 0.69 18.83
CA ARG A 206 -21.70 0.24 17.98
C ARG A 206 -22.21 1.42 17.14
N ARG A 207 -22.47 1.19 15.87
CA ARG A 207 -23.21 2.14 15.02
C ARG A 207 -24.64 2.34 15.51
N GLY A 208 -25.25 1.28 16.05
CA GLY A 208 -26.60 1.30 16.59
C GLY A 208 -27.66 1.41 15.49
N VAL A 209 -28.77 2.08 15.81
CA VAL A 209 -29.89 2.27 14.88
C VAL A 209 -29.75 3.62 14.19
N VAL A 210 -29.54 3.63 12.88
CA VAL A 210 -29.43 4.85 12.08
C VAL A 210 -30.51 4.83 11.01
N ASN A 211 -31.29 5.90 10.89
CA ASN A 211 -32.43 6.02 9.95
C ASN A 211 -33.42 4.84 10.05
N GLY A 212 -33.66 4.33 11.26
CA GLY A 212 -34.58 3.22 11.50
C GLY A 212 -34.02 1.82 11.19
N ILE A 213 -32.75 1.72 10.78
CA ILE A 213 -32.09 0.46 10.45
C ILE A 213 -31.13 0.08 11.59
N ASP A 214 -31.33 -1.10 12.17
CA ASP A 214 -30.43 -1.66 13.18
C ASP A 214 -29.23 -2.36 12.52
N TYR A 215 -28.03 -1.85 12.81
CA TYR A 215 -26.78 -2.40 12.29
C TYR A 215 -26.19 -3.52 13.15
N GLY A 216 -26.81 -3.88 14.28
CA GLY A 216 -26.38 -4.98 15.14
C GLY A 216 -24.97 -4.79 15.73
N PHE A 217 -24.05 -5.68 15.35
CA PHE A 217 -22.64 -5.69 15.78
C PHE A 217 -21.71 -4.92 14.83
N THR A 218 -22.26 -4.07 13.97
CA THR A 218 -21.43 -3.20 13.13
C THR A 218 -20.82 -2.09 13.98
N GLY A 219 -19.50 -1.95 13.88
CA GLY A 219 -18.71 -0.98 14.62
C GLY A 219 -18.33 0.23 13.79
N GLU A 220 -18.24 1.37 14.46
CA GLU A 220 -17.54 2.57 13.99
C GLU A 220 -16.24 2.73 14.77
N VAL A 221 -15.19 3.16 14.07
CA VAL A 221 -13.87 3.38 14.67
C VAL A 221 -13.97 4.57 15.61
N LYS A 222 -13.55 4.37 16.86
CA LYS A 222 -13.50 5.42 17.88
C LYS A 222 -12.06 5.83 18.20
N LYS A 223 -11.13 4.88 18.23
CA LYS A 223 -9.75 5.14 18.61
C LYS A 223 -8.80 4.10 18.03
N ILE A 224 -7.62 4.55 17.62
CA ILE A 224 -6.46 3.71 17.31
C ILE A 224 -5.41 3.88 18.41
N ASP A 225 -4.90 2.78 18.96
CA ASP A 225 -3.81 2.79 19.95
C ASP A 225 -2.45 2.93 19.26
N VAL A 226 -2.14 4.17 18.86
CA VAL A 226 -0.92 4.54 18.15
C VAL A 226 0.33 4.19 18.94
N SER A 227 0.32 4.38 20.26
CA SER A 227 1.47 4.11 21.13
C SER A 227 1.87 2.64 21.07
N ARG A 228 0.89 1.72 21.19
CA ARG A 228 1.16 0.28 21.11
C ARG A 228 1.56 -0.15 19.71
N ILE A 229 1.01 0.46 18.65
CA ILE A 229 1.46 0.19 17.28
C ILE A 229 2.91 0.62 17.11
N ARG A 230 3.27 1.85 17.52
CA ARG A 230 4.64 2.39 17.41
C ARG A 230 5.65 1.53 18.16
N GLU A 231 5.33 1.08 19.37
CA GLU A 231 6.18 0.16 20.14
C GLU A 231 6.54 -1.11 19.34
N ARG A 232 5.60 -1.67 18.59
CA ARG A 232 5.83 -2.85 17.75
C ARG A 232 6.62 -2.52 16.49
N LEU A 233 6.33 -1.39 15.85
CA LEU A 233 7.10 -0.92 14.70
C LEU A 233 8.56 -0.61 15.06
N ASP A 234 8.80 -0.07 16.26
CA ASP A 234 10.16 0.21 16.77
C ASP A 234 10.90 -1.07 17.16
N SER A 235 10.16 -2.15 17.42
CA SER A 235 10.68 -3.51 17.61
C SER A 235 10.82 -4.28 16.29
N ASP A 236 10.92 -3.57 15.16
CA ASP A 236 11.12 -4.13 13.81
C ASP A 236 10.06 -5.18 13.42
N SER A 237 8.80 -4.90 13.77
CA SER A 237 7.67 -5.78 13.50
C SER A 237 6.72 -5.19 12.46
N ILE A 238 6.22 -6.03 11.58
CA ILE A 238 5.09 -5.72 10.70
C ILE A 238 3.81 -5.82 11.53
N VAL A 239 3.05 -4.73 11.63
CA VAL A 239 1.83 -4.69 12.45
C VAL A 239 0.60 -5.01 11.59
N VAL A 240 -0.22 -5.98 11.99
CA VAL A 240 -1.49 -6.31 11.34
C VAL A 240 -2.65 -5.80 12.20
N VAL A 241 -3.48 -4.91 11.63
CA VAL A 241 -4.69 -4.38 12.26
C VAL A 241 -5.90 -4.99 11.58
N SER A 242 -6.66 -5.80 12.33
CA SER A 242 -7.90 -6.41 11.86
C SER A 242 -9.05 -5.40 11.81
N ASN A 243 -10.08 -5.68 11.01
CA ASN A 243 -11.34 -4.95 11.00
C ASN A 243 -12.20 -5.21 12.26
N MET A 244 -11.78 -6.10 13.16
CA MET A 244 -12.44 -6.35 14.44
C MET A 244 -12.06 -5.28 15.47
N GLY A 245 -13.05 -4.49 15.89
CA GLY A 245 -12.90 -3.48 16.93
C GLY A 245 -13.51 -3.93 18.26
N TYR A 246 -13.00 -3.38 19.36
CA TYR A 246 -13.45 -3.72 20.71
C TYR A 246 -14.15 -2.54 21.38
N SER A 247 -15.32 -2.80 21.96
CA SER A 247 -16.02 -1.80 22.78
C SER A 247 -15.43 -1.69 24.19
N SER A 248 -15.81 -0.64 24.92
CA SER A 248 -15.46 -0.49 26.34
C SER A 248 -16.06 -1.58 27.24
N SER A 249 -17.12 -2.26 26.80
CA SER A 249 -17.72 -3.40 27.49
C SER A 249 -17.08 -4.75 27.12
N GLY A 250 -16.11 -4.76 26.20
CA GLY A 250 -15.44 -5.98 25.73
C GLY A 250 -16.19 -6.71 24.60
N GLU A 251 -17.18 -6.09 23.99
CA GLU A 251 -17.85 -6.64 22.81
C GLU A 251 -16.96 -6.53 21.56
N VAL A 252 -17.05 -7.52 20.68
CA VAL A 252 -16.41 -7.50 19.37
C VAL A 252 -17.37 -6.90 18.35
N LEU A 253 -16.88 -5.94 17.57
CA LEU A 253 -17.64 -5.24 16.55
C LEU A 253 -16.95 -5.35 15.20
N ASN A 254 -17.73 -5.57 14.15
CA ASN A 254 -17.26 -5.60 12.78
C ASN A 254 -17.17 -4.18 12.22
N CYS A 255 -15.97 -3.63 12.11
CA CYS A 255 -15.73 -2.30 11.55
C CYS A 255 -15.47 -2.38 10.05
N ASN A 256 -15.66 -1.27 9.35
CA ASN A 256 -15.33 -1.17 7.94
C ASN A 256 -13.80 -1.13 7.74
N THR A 257 -13.25 -1.96 6.86
CA THR A 257 -11.80 -2.08 6.63
C THR A 257 -11.15 -0.75 6.23
N TYR A 258 -11.78 0.00 5.32
CA TYR A 258 -11.25 1.29 4.88
C TYR A 258 -11.38 2.35 5.98
N GLU A 259 -12.44 2.30 6.77
CA GLU A 259 -12.56 3.16 7.96
C GLU A 259 -11.39 2.93 8.93
N VAL A 260 -11.04 1.67 9.17
CA VAL A 260 -9.88 1.31 10.00
C VAL A 260 -8.57 1.78 9.37
N ALA A 261 -8.36 1.55 8.08
CA ALA A 261 -7.13 1.94 7.40
C ALA A 261 -6.92 3.46 7.36
N THR A 262 -7.96 4.21 7.02
CA THR A 262 -7.93 5.68 6.97
C THR A 262 -7.74 6.26 8.37
N ALA A 263 -8.43 5.75 9.39
CA ALA A 263 -8.22 6.15 10.77
C ALA A 263 -6.80 5.84 11.27
N CYS A 264 -6.24 4.67 10.93
CA CYS A 264 -4.86 4.31 11.24
C CYS A 264 -3.87 5.27 10.57
N ALA A 265 -4.03 5.54 9.27
CA ALA A 265 -3.12 6.42 8.52
C ALA A 265 -3.11 7.86 9.08
N LEU A 266 -4.28 8.39 9.43
CA LEU A 266 -4.43 9.71 10.03
C LEU A 266 -3.86 9.75 11.45
N ALA A 267 -4.27 8.82 12.32
CA ALA A 267 -3.84 8.81 13.72
C ALA A 267 -2.33 8.58 13.89
N MET A 268 -1.72 7.83 12.98
CA MET A 268 -0.28 7.57 13.01
C MET A 268 0.55 8.67 12.36
N GLU A 269 -0.07 9.60 11.64
CA GLU A 269 0.59 10.55 10.75
C GLU A 269 1.50 9.82 9.75
N ALA A 270 0.95 8.80 9.09
CA ALA A 270 1.73 7.95 8.19
C ALA A 270 2.34 8.76 7.04
N ASP A 271 3.57 8.40 6.64
CA ASP A 271 4.23 9.01 5.49
C ASP A 271 3.45 8.73 4.20
N LYS A 272 2.87 7.53 4.11
CA LYS A 272 2.07 7.08 2.97
C LYS A 272 0.92 6.16 3.41
N LEU A 273 -0.22 6.31 2.75
CA LEU A 273 -1.24 5.25 2.67
C LEU A 273 -1.09 4.55 1.31
N VAL A 274 -1.09 3.22 1.30
CA VAL A 274 -1.07 2.42 0.08
C VAL A 274 -2.33 1.56 0.03
N CYS A 275 -3.13 1.74 -1.01
CA CYS A 275 -4.34 0.96 -1.28
C CYS A 275 -4.03 -0.07 -2.37
N ILE A 276 -3.94 -1.34 -2.00
CA ILE A 276 -3.75 -2.46 -2.93
C ILE A 276 -5.12 -2.98 -3.33
N VAL A 277 -5.49 -2.81 -4.59
CA VAL A 277 -6.83 -3.07 -5.12
C VAL A 277 -6.79 -4.07 -6.27
N ASP A 278 -7.96 -4.58 -6.67
CA ASP A 278 -8.14 -5.41 -7.87
C ASP A 278 -8.45 -4.49 -9.06
N GLY A 279 -7.41 -4.06 -9.79
CA GLY A 279 -7.53 -3.21 -10.97
C GLY A 279 -6.94 -1.79 -10.86
N GLN A 280 -6.77 -1.13 -12.02
CA GLN A 280 -6.21 0.22 -12.13
C GLN A 280 -7.28 1.31 -12.28
N ILE A 281 -6.88 2.57 -12.03
CA ILE A 281 -7.73 3.73 -12.26
C ILE A 281 -7.52 4.29 -13.65
N PHE A 282 -8.60 4.43 -14.40
CA PHE A 282 -8.60 4.97 -15.75
C PHE A 282 -9.29 6.33 -15.82
N ASP A 283 -8.81 7.18 -16.73
CA ASP A 283 -9.49 8.41 -17.12
C ASP A 283 -10.71 8.13 -18.02
N GLU A 284 -11.44 9.19 -18.38
CA GLU A 284 -12.62 9.09 -19.28
C GLU A 284 -12.26 8.56 -20.68
N HIS A 285 -10.97 8.51 -21.03
CA HIS A 285 -10.45 8.01 -22.29
C HIS A 285 -9.83 6.59 -22.17
N GLY A 286 -9.92 5.95 -21.01
CA GLY A 286 -9.39 4.61 -20.77
C GLY A 286 -7.87 4.54 -20.54
N ARG A 287 -7.21 5.67 -20.28
CA ARG A 287 -5.77 5.73 -19.96
C ARG A 287 -5.55 5.68 -18.45
N VAL A 288 -4.48 5.04 -18.02
CA VAL A 288 -4.11 4.97 -16.60
C VAL A 288 -3.75 6.35 -16.09
N ILE A 289 -4.31 6.73 -14.93
CA ILE A 289 -3.95 7.98 -14.26
C ILE A 289 -2.79 7.68 -13.31
N HIS A 290 -1.57 8.12 -13.63
CA HIS A 290 -0.40 7.90 -12.77
C HIS A 290 -0.31 8.87 -11.59
N PHE A 291 -0.81 10.11 -11.77
CA PHE A 291 -0.75 11.15 -10.76
C PHE A 291 -2.01 12.00 -10.75
N MET A 292 -2.42 12.41 -9.56
CA MET A 292 -3.54 13.32 -9.34
C MET A 292 -3.26 14.22 -8.13
N SER A 293 -3.49 15.52 -8.27
CA SER A 293 -3.52 16.43 -7.12
C SER A 293 -4.80 16.20 -6.31
N ILE A 294 -4.79 16.55 -5.02
CA ILE A 294 -6.03 16.50 -4.20
C ILE A 294 -7.17 17.27 -4.85
N LYS A 295 -6.88 18.41 -5.49
CA LYS A 295 -7.90 19.23 -6.16
C LYS A 295 -8.56 18.52 -7.34
N GLU A 296 -7.78 17.80 -8.13
CA GLU A 296 -8.29 17.01 -9.25
C GLU A 296 -9.10 15.82 -8.73
N ALA A 297 -8.64 15.17 -7.66
CA ALA A 297 -9.36 14.06 -7.01
C ALA A 297 -10.71 14.52 -6.46
N ASP A 298 -10.74 15.61 -5.68
CA ASP A 298 -11.95 16.19 -5.13
C ASP A 298 -12.95 16.58 -6.24
N LEU A 299 -12.47 17.19 -7.33
CA LEU A 299 -13.32 17.57 -8.46
C LEU A 299 -13.93 16.35 -9.16
N LEU A 300 -13.15 15.27 -9.36
CA LEU A 300 -13.65 14.03 -9.95
C LEU A 300 -14.68 13.33 -9.06
N ILE A 301 -14.45 13.30 -7.75
CA ILE A 301 -15.39 12.73 -6.78
C ILE A 301 -16.69 13.55 -6.78
N ARG A 302 -16.60 14.88 -6.69
CA ARG A 302 -17.76 15.80 -6.72
C ARG A 302 -18.59 15.68 -8.00
N LYS A 303 -17.95 15.53 -9.16
CA LYS A 303 -18.64 15.31 -10.44
C LYS A 303 -19.55 14.07 -10.39
N ARG A 304 -19.17 13.07 -9.58
CA ARG A 304 -19.87 11.78 -9.44
C ARG A 304 -20.69 11.65 -8.16
N ALA A 305 -20.77 12.67 -7.32
CA ALA A 305 -21.56 12.65 -6.09
C ALA A 305 -23.06 12.41 -6.33
N LYS A 306 -23.58 12.75 -7.51
CA LYS A 306 -24.98 12.45 -7.88
C LYS A 306 -25.21 10.99 -8.29
N GLN A 307 -24.15 10.23 -8.54
CA GLN A 307 -24.17 8.89 -9.12
C GLN A 307 -23.70 7.80 -8.14
N SER A 308 -23.14 8.19 -7.00
CA SER A 308 -22.64 7.27 -5.99
C SER A 308 -22.83 7.84 -4.59
N ASP A 309 -23.38 7.01 -3.71
CA ASP A 309 -23.56 7.31 -2.30
C ASP A 309 -22.23 7.56 -1.60
N ILE A 310 -21.15 6.88 -2.02
CA ILE A 310 -19.81 7.05 -1.46
C ILE A 310 -19.27 8.44 -1.76
N ALA A 311 -19.44 8.91 -3.01
CA ALA A 311 -19.03 10.25 -3.39
C ALA A 311 -19.90 11.32 -2.71
N ALA A 312 -21.20 11.09 -2.56
CA ALA A 312 -22.07 11.98 -1.78
C ALA A 312 -21.62 12.06 -0.31
N ASN A 313 -21.30 10.93 0.31
CA ASN A 313 -20.80 10.88 1.68
C ASN A 313 -19.46 11.61 1.83
N TYR A 314 -18.52 11.40 0.89
CA TYR A 314 -17.26 12.13 0.86
C TYR A 314 -17.46 13.65 0.84
N VAL A 315 -18.30 14.12 -0.09
CA VAL A 315 -18.60 15.56 -0.23
C VAL A 315 -19.19 16.12 1.06
N LYS A 316 -20.12 15.39 1.68
CA LYS A 316 -20.71 15.77 2.96
C LYS A 316 -19.65 15.91 4.05
N VAL A 317 -18.78 14.91 4.23
CA VAL A 317 -17.74 14.92 5.27
C VAL A 317 -16.74 16.04 5.05
N VAL A 318 -16.21 16.20 3.84
CA VAL A 318 -15.20 17.22 3.53
C VAL A 318 -15.76 18.64 3.61
N ASP A 319 -17.03 18.85 3.26
CA ASP A 319 -17.68 20.17 3.35
C ASP A 319 -18.12 20.52 4.79
N GLU A 320 -18.59 19.54 5.58
CA GLU A 320 -18.98 19.73 6.99
C GLU A 320 -17.78 20.02 7.91
N GLU A 321 -16.61 19.43 7.63
CA GLU A 321 -15.38 19.65 8.40
C GLU A 321 -14.70 21.01 8.12
N GLY A 322 -15.27 21.87 7.27
CA GLY A 322 -14.75 23.22 7.01
C GLY A 322 -13.41 23.24 6.25
N ILE A 323 -13.00 22.11 5.67
CA ILE A 323 -11.75 21.95 4.92
C ILE A 323 -11.71 22.86 3.68
N ASN A 324 -12.87 23.34 3.22
CA ASN A 324 -13.03 24.24 2.07
C ASN A 324 -13.02 25.75 2.38
N SER A 325 -12.73 26.19 3.61
CA SER A 325 -12.75 27.62 3.97
C SER A 325 -11.56 28.45 3.47
N LEU A 326 -10.77 27.96 2.52
CA LEU A 326 -9.65 28.68 1.89
C LEU A 326 -10.00 29.42 0.57
N HIS A 327 -11.27 29.46 0.14
CA HIS A 327 -11.64 30.08 -1.15
C HIS A 327 -12.77 31.14 -1.13
N LYS A 328 -13.05 31.78 0.01
CA LYS A 328 -13.81 33.04 0.02
C LYS A 328 -13.15 34.09 0.92
N GLY A 329 -12.45 35.05 0.33
CA GLY A 329 -11.83 36.13 1.09
C GLY A 329 -11.16 37.18 0.21
N VAL A 330 -11.95 38.17 -0.20
CA VAL A 330 -11.52 39.43 -0.80
C VAL A 330 -10.50 40.14 0.12
N TYR A 331 -9.50 40.79 -0.49
CA TYR A 331 -8.55 41.70 0.16
C TYR A 331 -9.24 42.64 1.16
N LYS A 332 -8.77 42.65 2.42
CA LYS A 332 -8.56 43.87 3.21
C LYS A 332 -7.50 43.65 4.31
N PRO A 333 -6.53 44.57 4.49
CA PRO A 333 -5.41 44.39 5.38
C PRO A 333 -5.69 45.05 6.74
N SER A 334 -5.70 44.28 7.81
CA SER A 334 -5.26 44.76 9.12
C SER A 334 -5.22 43.59 10.10
N MET A 335 -4.04 43.32 10.67
CA MET A 335 -3.80 43.14 12.11
C MET A 335 -2.74 42.07 12.39
N SER A 336 -1.71 42.54 13.10
CA SER A 336 -0.82 41.84 14.02
C SER A 336 0.07 40.72 13.47
N VAL A 337 1.29 41.16 13.13
CA VAL A 337 2.51 40.35 12.97
C VAL A 337 2.86 39.64 14.29
N ARG A 338 2.16 38.54 14.62
CA ARG A 338 2.60 37.58 15.65
C ARG A 338 2.01 36.17 15.54
N ALA A 339 1.33 35.83 14.43
CA ALA A 339 0.60 34.56 14.28
C ALA A 339 1.11 33.65 13.14
N LEU A 340 2.37 33.76 12.72
CA LEU A 340 2.90 32.99 11.58
C LEU A 340 3.76 31.76 11.96
N VAL A 341 3.51 31.10 13.10
CA VAL A 341 4.30 29.91 13.50
C VAL A 341 3.48 28.68 13.90
N ASN A 342 2.14 28.77 14.07
CA ASN A 342 1.33 27.58 14.38
C ASN A 342 0.49 27.16 13.18
N GLY A 343 1.13 26.47 12.23
CA GLY A 343 0.45 25.75 11.15
C GLY A 343 -0.03 24.39 11.65
N TYR A 344 -1.35 24.21 11.71
CA TYR A 344 -2.09 22.95 11.69
C TYR A 344 -1.51 21.77 12.48
N ALA A 345 -1.68 21.82 13.80
CA ALA A 345 -1.66 20.62 14.62
C ALA A 345 -3.09 20.07 14.71
N ALA A 346 -3.37 18.93 14.07
CA ALA A 346 -4.51 18.12 14.45
C ALA A 346 -4.23 17.61 15.87
N SER A 347 -4.83 18.26 16.87
CA SER A 347 -4.52 17.97 18.27
C SER A 347 -5.22 16.68 18.72
N PHE A 348 -4.61 15.54 18.46
CA PHE A 348 -4.89 14.30 19.18
C PHE A 348 -4.24 14.38 20.56
N GLN A 349 -5.03 14.65 21.60
CA GLN A 349 -4.54 14.45 22.97
C GLN A 349 -4.56 12.96 23.30
N ASN A 350 -3.38 12.33 23.19
CA ASN A 350 -3.07 11.06 23.82
C ASN A 350 -3.36 11.15 25.33
N GLY A 351 -4.51 10.63 25.74
CA GLY A 351 -4.88 10.48 27.14
C GLY A 351 -5.59 9.15 27.39
N LEU A 352 -5.08 8.38 28.35
CA LEU A 352 -5.78 7.27 28.97
C LEU A 352 -6.99 7.85 29.71
N GLY A 353 -8.20 7.58 29.23
CA GLY A 353 -9.42 8.06 29.87
C GLY A 353 -10.66 7.64 29.09
N PHE A 354 -11.44 6.72 29.65
CA PHE A 354 -12.84 6.51 29.27
C PHE A 354 -13.64 7.73 29.73
N ASN A 355 -13.50 8.86 29.04
CA ASN A 355 -14.29 10.04 29.37
C ASN A 355 -15.70 9.86 28.77
N ASN A 356 -16.64 9.57 29.65
CA ASN A 356 -18.07 9.80 29.43
C ASN A 356 -18.29 11.32 29.33
N GLY A 357 -18.23 11.85 28.12
CA GLY A 357 -18.55 13.25 27.83
C GLY A 357 -19.20 13.37 26.46
N ASN A 358 -20.45 13.83 26.43
CA ASN A 358 -21.08 14.32 25.20
C ASN A 358 -20.27 15.53 24.70
N GLY A 359 -19.65 15.43 23.53
CA GLY A 359 -18.89 16.54 22.97
C GLY A 359 -18.24 16.23 21.63
N ILE A 360 -19.04 16.27 20.56
CA ILE A 360 -18.77 16.90 19.26
C ILE A 360 -17.27 17.07 18.91
N TYR A 361 -16.63 16.03 18.37
CA TYR A 361 -15.40 16.17 17.58
C TYR A 361 -15.52 15.28 16.34
N SER A 362 -15.60 15.90 15.17
CA SER A 362 -15.70 15.24 13.86
C SER A 362 -14.34 14.71 13.35
N GLY A 363 -13.22 15.03 14.00
CA GLY A 363 -11.89 14.69 13.50
C GLY A 363 -11.34 13.30 13.86
N GLU A 364 -12.10 12.45 14.55
CA GLU A 364 -11.60 11.17 15.09
C GLU A 364 -12.16 9.93 14.38
N GLN A 365 -13.00 10.09 13.36
CA GLN A 365 -13.68 9.00 12.68
C GLN A 365 -13.00 8.64 11.35
N GLY A 366 -12.84 7.36 11.06
CA GLY A 366 -12.32 6.91 9.76
C GLY A 366 -13.33 7.14 8.64
N PHE A 367 -12.89 7.01 7.39
CA PHE A 367 -13.77 7.08 6.22
C PHE A 367 -14.15 5.67 5.75
N ALA A 368 -15.41 5.29 6.01
CA ALA A 368 -15.93 4.00 5.60
C ALA A 368 -16.26 3.95 4.11
N ILE A 369 -15.80 2.87 3.47
CA ILE A 369 -16.01 2.59 2.05
C ILE A 369 -16.49 1.17 1.88
N GLY A 370 -17.48 0.95 1.02
CA GLY A 370 -17.97 -0.38 0.71
C GLY A 370 -19.47 -0.38 0.47
N GLY A 371 -20.11 -1.52 0.74
CA GLY A 371 -21.54 -1.68 0.54
C GLY A 371 -21.91 -2.37 -0.77
N GLU A 372 -23.19 -2.27 -1.13
CA GLU A 372 -23.75 -2.85 -2.35
C GLU A 372 -23.19 -2.17 -3.62
N GLU A 373 -22.80 -0.89 -3.54
CA GLU A 373 -22.13 -0.18 -4.65
C GLU A 373 -20.78 -0.82 -5.03
N ARG A 374 -20.05 -1.43 -4.09
CA ARG A 374 -18.77 -2.12 -4.38
C ARG A 374 -18.98 -3.37 -5.24
N LEU A 375 -20.15 -4.01 -5.16
CA LEU A 375 -20.51 -5.16 -5.99
C LEU A 375 -20.70 -4.75 -7.46
N SER A 376 -21.06 -3.49 -7.69
CA SER A 376 -21.22 -2.90 -9.02
C SER A 376 -19.88 -2.33 -9.50
N ARG A 377 -19.05 -3.19 -10.13
CA ARG A 377 -17.71 -2.85 -10.67
C ARG A 377 -17.69 -1.68 -11.67
N SER A 378 -18.84 -1.13 -12.08
CA SER A 378 -18.93 -0.01 -13.02
C SER A 378 -18.29 1.29 -12.50
N ASN A 379 -18.20 1.48 -11.17
CA ASN A 379 -17.62 2.69 -10.55
C ASN A 379 -16.49 2.36 -9.54
N GLY A 380 -15.86 1.18 -9.65
CA GLY A 380 -15.06 0.55 -8.60
C GLY A 380 -14.01 1.43 -7.92
N TYR A 381 -13.27 2.26 -8.67
CA TYR A 381 -12.17 3.07 -8.11
C TYR A 381 -12.60 4.31 -7.31
N LEU A 382 -13.87 4.71 -7.39
CA LEU A 382 -14.36 5.92 -6.70
C LEU A 382 -14.27 5.77 -5.17
N SER A 383 -14.48 4.53 -4.72
CA SER A 383 -14.30 4.08 -3.34
C SER A 383 -12.91 4.40 -2.82
N GLU A 384 -11.88 3.85 -3.46
CA GLU A 384 -10.50 4.02 -3.03
C GLU A 384 -9.96 5.42 -3.30
N LEU A 385 -10.44 6.08 -4.36
CA LEU A 385 -10.13 7.49 -4.61
C LEU A 385 -10.68 8.40 -3.50
N ALA A 386 -11.90 8.15 -3.01
CA ALA A 386 -12.47 8.90 -1.89
C ALA A 386 -11.70 8.68 -0.59
N ALA A 387 -11.28 7.44 -0.29
CA ALA A 387 -10.39 7.15 0.85
C ALA A 387 -9.08 7.94 0.74
N ALA A 388 -8.47 7.88 -0.45
CA ALA A 388 -7.20 8.52 -0.70
C ALA A 388 -7.29 10.03 -0.53
N ALA A 389 -8.30 10.65 -1.15
CA ALA A 389 -8.53 12.08 -1.04
C ALA A 389 -8.83 12.49 0.41
N TYR A 390 -9.65 11.72 1.15
CA TYR A 390 -9.96 11.98 2.56
C TYR A 390 -8.71 11.98 3.43
N VAL A 391 -7.88 10.94 3.30
CA VAL A 391 -6.63 10.81 4.08
C VAL A 391 -5.61 11.89 3.70
N CYS A 392 -5.55 12.24 2.42
CA CYS A 392 -4.75 13.37 1.94
C CYS A 392 -5.23 14.72 2.48
N HIS A 393 -6.53 14.93 2.67
CA HIS A 393 -7.03 16.13 3.35
C HIS A 393 -6.65 16.14 4.83
N GLY A 394 -6.70 14.99 5.50
CA GLY A 394 -6.49 14.89 6.95
C GLY A 394 -5.04 14.95 7.44
N GLY A 395 -4.01 14.85 6.59
CA GLY A 395 -2.63 15.02 7.05
C GLY A 395 -1.57 14.36 6.18
N VAL A 396 -1.89 13.19 5.66
CA VAL A 396 -0.97 12.32 4.92
C VAL A 396 -0.60 12.96 3.58
N GLN A 397 0.69 13.01 3.28
CA GLN A 397 1.19 13.77 2.12
C GLN A 397 0.90 13.08 0.79
N ARG A 398 0.95 11.73 0.77
CA ARG A 398 0.83 10.92 -0.44
C ARG A 398 0.02 9.66 -0.16
N VAL A 399 -0.91 9.36 -1.06
CA VAL A 399 -1.63 8.09 -1.10
C VAL A 399 -1.41 7.44 -2.45
N HIS A 400 -1.14 6.14 -2.44
CA HIS A 400 -0.90 5.36 -3.66
C HIS A 400 -2.00 4.33 -3.82
N ILE A 401 -2.61 4.24 -4.99
CA ILE A 401 -3.57 3.19 -5.34
C ILE A 401 -2.89 2.30 -6.37
N ILE A 402 -2.67 1.03 -6.03
CA ILE A 402 -1.93 0.08 -6.85
C ILE A 402 -2.74 -1.17 -7.14
N ASP A 403 -2.57 -1.72 -8.34
CA ASP A 403 -3.20 -2.97 -8.72
C ASP A 403 -2.41 -4.17 -8.16
N GLY A 404 -3.00 -4.87 -7.20
CA GLY A 404 -2.41 -6.04 -6.56
C GLY A 404 -2.44 -7.31 -7.42
N THR A 405 -3.06 -7.27 -8.60
CA THR A 405 -3.05 -8.40 -9.55
C THR A 405 -1.80 -8.40 -10.44
N VAL A 406 -1.13 -7.25 -10.55
CA VAL A 406 0.11 -7.09 -11.31
C VAL A 406 1.30 -7.39 -10.42
N ASP A 407 2.12 -8.35 -10.85
CA ASP A 407 3.30 -8.79 -10.11
C ASP A 407 4.34 -7.67 -9.98
N GLY A 408 4.87 -7.46 -8.77
CA GLY A 408 5.85 -6.41 -8.48
C GLY A 408 5.31 -4.98 -8.57
N SER A 409 3.99 -4.77 -8.66
CA SER A 409 3.39 -3.43 -8.78
C SER A 409 3.76 -2.51 -7.61
N LEU A 410 3.85 -3.06 -6.39
CA LEU A 410 4.27 -2.33 -5.21
C LEU A 410 5.73 -1.86 -5.29
N LEU A 411 6.63 -2.71 -5.80
CA LEU A 411 8.04 -2.36 -5.98
C LEU A 411 8.21 -1.32 -7.10
N LEU A 412 7.49 -1.50 -8.21
CA LEU A 412 7.50 -0.55 -9.32
C LEU A 412 6.98 0.82 -8.86
N GLU A 413 5.89 0.87 -8.10
CA GLU A 413 5.34 2.13 -7.58
C GLU A 413 6.32 2.89 -6.67
N LEU A 414 7.11 2.18 -5.88
CA LEU A 414 8.00 2.81 -4.90
C LEU A 414 9.39 3.14 -5.45
N PHE A 415 9.90 2.37 -6.41
CA PHE A 415 11.29 2.47 -6.88
C PHE A 415 11.44 2.88 -8.33
N THR A 416 10.35 3.15 -9.04
CA THR A 416 10.39 3.76 -10.37
C THR A 416 9.85 5.18 -10.34
N ARG A 417 10.23 5.96 -11.36
CA ARG A 417 9.82 7.35 -11.50
C ARG A 417 8.32 7.49 -11.81
N ASP A 418 7.83 6.69 -12.75
CA ASP A 418 6.47 6.81 -13.27
C ASP A 418 5.45 6.01 -12.46
N GLY A 419 5.93 5.04 -11.67
CA GLY A 419 5.10 4.16 -10.87
C GLY A 419 4.28 3.19 -11.73
N ALA A 420 3.54 2.32 -11.06
CA ALA A 420 2.65 1.35 -11.70
C ALA A 420 1.17 1.61 -11.39
N GLY A 421 0.89 2.49 -10.42
CA GLY A 421 -0.45 2.84 -9.99
C GLY A 421 -0.75 4.34 -10.10
N THR A 422 -1.71 4.78 -9.30
CA THR A 422 -2.15 6.17 -9.21
C THR A 422 -1.70 6.79 -7.89
N MET A 423 -0.91 7.85 -7.96
CA MET A 423 -0.50 8.63 -6.80
C MET A 423 -1.38 9.86 -6.61
N ILE A 424 -1.99 10.00 -5.44
CA ILE A 424 -2.69 11.21 -4.99
C ILE A 424 -1.79 11.95 -4.01
N ALA A 425 -1.54 13.25 -4.24
CA ALA A 425 -0.70 14.06 -3.35
C ALA A 425 -1.24 15.46 -3.09
N ARG A 426 -0.95 15.98 -1.89
CA ARG A 426 -1.31 17.35 -1.47
C ARG A 426 -0.53 18.41 -2.24
N ASP A 427 0.77 18.19 -2.34
CA ASP A 427 1.66 19.09 -3.04
C ASP A 427 1.72 18.74 -4.52
N VAL A 428 2.05 19.74 -5.33
CA VAL A 428 2.19 19.54 -6.76
C VAL A 428 3.40 18.64 -7.03
N TYR A 429 3.12 17.36 -7.30
CA TYR A 429 4.11 16.38 -7.74
C TYR A 429 4.76 16.77 -9.07
N GLU A 430 4.03 17.55 -9.89
CA GLU A 430 4.50 18.23 -11.09
C GLU A 430 4.13 19.72 -11.07
N GLY A 431 4.94 20.54 -10.42
CA GLY A 431 4.73 21.99 -10.38
C GLY A 431 5.28 22.66 -11.62
N THR A 432 4.50 23.54 -12.26
CA THR A 432 5.12 24.54 -13.14
C THR A 432 5.39 25.84 -12.39
N ARG A 433 6.64 26.29 -12.38
CA ARG A 433 7.00 27.63 -11.89
C ARG A 433 7.87 28.38 -12.89
N MET A 434 7.90 29.71 -12.77
CA MET A 434 8.81 30.53 -13.57
C MET A 434 10.25 30.33 -13.14
N ALA A 435 11.18 30.41 -14.09
CA ALA A 435 12.61 30.28 -13.83
C ALA A 435 13.17 31.46 -13.02
N THR A 436 13.95 31.14 -11.99
CA THR A 436 14.77 32.06 -11.22
C THR A 436 16.22 32.02 -11.72
N ALA A 437 17.08 32.91 -11.21
CA ALA A 437 18.50 32.91 -11.59
C ALA A 437 19.24 31.63 -11.15
N GLU A 438 18.76 30.98 -10.09
CA GLU A 438 19.33 29.74 -9.53
C GLU A 438 19.11 28.52 -10.44
N ASP A 439 18.14 28.58 -11.35
CA ASP A 439 17.72 27.48 -12.21
C ASP A 439 18.58 27.31 -13.48
N LEU A 440 19.44 28.29 -13.77
CA LEU A 440 20.23 28.35 -15.02
C LEU A 440 21.09 27.10 -15.28
N PRO A 441 21.80 26.53 -14.29
CA PRO A 441 22.55 25.29 -14.49
C PRO A 441 21.65 24.11 -14.88
N GLY A 442 20.46 24.01 -14.29
CA GLY A 442 19.48 22.97 -14.59
C GLY A 442 18.90 23.09 -16.00
N ILE A 443 18.53 24.31 -16.41
CA ILE A 443 18.04 24.62 -17.76
C ILE A 443 19.10 24.27 -18.81
N ARG A 444 20.36 24.63 -18.56
CA ARG A 444 21.48 24.33 -19.46
C ARG A 444 21.66 22.83 -19.67
N LYS A 445 21.62 22.05 -18.59
CA LYS A 445 21.78 20.59 -18.65
C LYS A 445 20.74 19.92 -19.56
N ILE A 446 19.55 20.50 -19.68
CA ILE A 446 18.46 19.98 -20.51
C ILE A 446 18.57 20.47 -21.96
N ILE A 447 18.95 21.73 -22.16
CA ILE A 447 18.99 22.36 -23.49
C ILE A 447 20.26 21.97 -24.27
N GLN A 448 21.40 21.82 -23.60
CA GLN A 448 22.70 21.56 -24.24
C GLN A 448 22.68 20.34 -25.20
N PRO A 449 22.16 19.17 -24.82
CA PRO A 449 22.12 18.02 -25.73
C PRO A 449 21.23 18.25 -26.95
N LEU A 450 20.18 19.07 -26.81
CA LEU A 450 19.25 19.40 -27.87
C LEU A 450 19.81 20.47 -28.83
N GLU A 451 20.66 21.38 -28.32
CA GLU A 451 21.43 22.31 -29.14
C GLU A 451 22.51 21.59 -29.94
N ASP A 452 23.22 20.66 -29.29
CA ASP A 452 24.28 19.87 -29.93
C ASP A 452 23.71 18.90 -30.98
N SER A 453 22.47 18.42 -30.79
CA SER A 453 21.75 17.63 -31.81
C SER A 453 21.06 18.49 -32.89
N GLY A 454 21.21 19.82 -32.85
CA GLY A 454 20.63 20.75 -33.82
C GLY A 454 19.10 20.91 -33.75
N ILE A 455 18.45 20.39 -32.70
CA ILE A 455 16.99 20.50 -32.48
C ILE A 455 16.65 21.89 -31.95
N LEU A 456 17.52 22.47 -31.11
CA LEU A 456 17.36 23.81 -30.56
C LEU A 456 18.45 24.75 -31.07
N VAL A 457 18.09 26.01 -31.28
CA VAL A 457 19.05 27.08 -31.58
C VAL A 457 19.93 27.33 -30.35
N ARG A 458 21.25 27.40 -30.56
CA ARG A 458 22.22 27.73 -29.49
C ARG A 458 21.92 29.06 -28.81
N ARG A 459 21.95 29.07 -27.48
CA ARG A 459 21.77 30.27 -26.66
C ARG A 459 22.89 30.43 -25.63
N THR A 460 23.27 31.67 -25.40
CA THR A 460 24.24 32.05 -24.36
C THR A 460 23.60 32.15 -22.97
N ASP A 461 24.40 32.04 -21.92
CA ASP A 461 23.94 32.13 -20.52
C ASP A 461 23.23 33.46 -20.23
N THR A 462 23.74 34.54 -20.84
CA THR A 462 23.19 35.90 -20.72
C THR A 462 21.83 36.02 -21.40
N GLU A 463 21.63 35.34 -22.54
CA GLU A 463 20.34 35.28 -23.24
C GLU A 463 19.30 34.47 -22.45
N ILE A 464 19.71 33.35 -21.86
CA ILE A 464 18.82 32.54 -20.99
C ILE A 464 18.43 33.34 -19.74
N THR A 465 19.40 34.03 -19.12
CA THR A 465 19.17 34.83 -17.90
C THR A 465 18.26 36.03 -18.17
N SER A 466 18.52 36.79 -19.25
CA SER A 466 17.74 37.97 -19.62
C SER A 466 16.30 37.63 -20.00
N ARG A 467 16.08 36.42 -20.54
CA ARG A 467 14.76 35.92 -20.93
C ARG A 467 14.17 34.90 -19.94
N ARG A 468 14.67 34.85 -18.70
CA ARG A 468 14.26 33.83 -17.70
C ARG A 468 12.75 33.74 -17.50
N TRP A 469 12.04 34.87 -17.58
CA TRP A 469 10.58 34.96 -17.41
C TRP A 469 9.78 34.24 -18.49
N ARG A 470 10.40 33.87 -19.63
CA ARG A 470 9.78 33.07 -20.70
C ARG A 470 9.92 31.56 -20.46
N TYR A 471 10.76 31.14 -19.51
CA TYR A 471 10.97 29.73 -19.21
C TYR A 471 10.03 29.28 -18.10
N ARG A 472 9.15 28.34 -18.45
CA ARG A 472 8.32 27.59 -17.50
C ARG A 472 8.99 26.26 -17.18
N LEU A 473 9.33 26.09 -15.93
CA LEU A 473 10.02 24.93 -15.39
C LEU A 473 9.03 23.94 -14.85
N VAL A 474 9.15 22.68 -15.24
CA VAL A 474 8.45 21.57 -14.62
C VAL A 474 9.34 21.02 -13.51
N LEU A 475 8.91 21.20 -12.28
CA LEU A 475 9.50 20.59 -11.09
C LEU A 475 8.80 19.28 -10.86
N ARG A 476 9.57 18.18 -10.81
CA ARG A 476 9.06 16.88 -10.34
C ARG A 476 9.90 16.42 -9.15
N ASN A 477 9.25 16.28 -8.00
CA ASN A 477 9.94 15.98 -6.75
C ASN A 477 10.27 14.49 -6.65
N TYR A 478 11.43 14.08 -7.16
CA TYR A 478 12.21 12.94 -6.62
C TYR A 478 13.73 13.02 -6.87
N SER A 479 14.25 14.03 -7.56
CA SER A 479 15.69 14.15 -7.85
C SER A 479 16.50 14.96 -6.83
N CYS A 480 15.98 15.23 -5.62
CA CYS A 480 16.67 16.08 -4.63
C CYS A 480 16.69 15.53 -3.20
N LEU A 481 17.43 14.45 -2.99
CA LEU A 481 17.95 14.07 -1.66
C LEU A 481 19.47 13.83 -1.72
N LEU A 482 20.20 14.81 -2.27
CA LEU A 482 21.62 15.00 -1.99
C LEU A 482 21.74 16.25 -1.10
N PRO A 483 22.40 16.19 0.08
CA PRO A 483 22.61 17.38 0.89
C PRO A 483 23.54 18.32 0.10
N GLY A 484 23.00 19.46 -0.33
CA GLY A 484 23.73 20.48 -1.09
C GLY A 484 23.15 20.87 -2.46
N LEU A 485 22.08 20.22 -2.94
CA LEU A 485 21.44 20.56 -4.22
C LEU A 485 20.10 21.26 -3.99
N GLN A 486 20.08 22.58 -4.24
CA GLN A 486 18.85 23.35 -4.44
C GLN A 486 18.02 22.72 -5.57
N THR A 487 16.70 22.63 -5.35
CA THR A 487 15.61 22.21 -6.25
C THR A 487 16.01 21.83 -7.68
N GLY A 488 15.98 20.54 -7.97
CA GLY A 488 16.30 19.94 -9.25
C GLY A 488 15.16 20.09 -10.25
N LEU A 489 15.46 20.82 -11.31
CA LEU A 489 14.65 20.97 -12.51
C LEU A 489 14.57 19.65 -13.29
N CYS A 490 13.36 19.19 -13.64
CA CYS A 490 13.19 17.91 -14.35
C CYS A 490 12.58 18.04 -15.77
N GLY A 491 12.31 19.26 -16.24
CA GLY A 491 11.87 19.53 -17.60
C GLY A 491 11.54 21.02 -17.84
N VAL A 492 11.61 21.46 -19.09
CA VAL A 492 11.16 22.80 -19.54
C VAL A 492 9.94 22.60 -20.43
N ALA A 493 8.75 23.00 -19.99
CA ALA A 493 7.48 22.61 -20.64
C ALA A 493 7.02 23.50 -21.80
N SER A 494 7.67 24.62 -22.10
CA SER A 494 7.30 25.40 -23.28
C SER A 494 8.41 26.32 -23.73
N LEU A 495 8.87 26.12 -24.95
CA LEU A 495 9.54 27.15 -25.76
C LEU A 495 8.44 27.78 -26.62
N SER A 496 7.65 28.70 -26.07
CA SER A 496 6.80 29.54 -26.92
C SER A 496 7.70 30.55 -27.63
N ALA A 497 8.05 30.23 -28.88
CA ALA A 497 8.54 31.21 -29.83
C ALA A 497 7.33 31.98 -30.38
N PRO A 498 7.33 33.33 -30.42
CA PRO A 498 6.74 34.03 -31.55
C PRO A 498 7.57 33.78 -32.82
#